data_AF-A0A7V9H225-F1
#
_entry.id   AF-A0A7V9H225-F1
#
_cell.length_a   1.000
_cell.length_b   1.000
_cell.length_c   1.000
_cell.angle_alpha   90.00
_cell.angle_beta   90.00
_cell.angle_gamma   90.00
#
_symmetry.space_group_name_H-M   'P 1'
#
loop_
_entity.id
_entity.type
_entity.pdbx_description
1 polymer ?
#
loop_
_entity_poly.entity_id
_entity_poly.type
_entity_poly.pdbx_seq_one_letter_code
_entity_poly.pdbx_strand_id
1 'polypeptide(L)'
;MAGREAVEVRVVTVSWGYPPAIFHGYDASMEGTTDHVLLVDVEVGTLLRVAARLDGREFRIAELTEISYDEPFSQDTFRLELPGVEFK
;
A
#
# COMPACT_ATOMS: atom_id res chain seq x y z
N MET A 1 -3.40 3.14 13.12
CA MET A 1 -2.04 2.54 13.07
C MET A 1 -2.04 1.35 13.99
N ALA A 2 -1.65 0.16 13.53
CA ALA A 2 -1.75 -1.13 14.23
C ALA A 2 -0.93 -1.27 15.55
N GLY A 3 -0.84 -0.21 16.36
CA GLY A 3 -0.10 -0.14 17.62
C GLY A 3 1.42 -0.06 17.46
N ARG A 4 1.93 0.12 16.24
CA ARG A 4 3.36 0.04 15.93
C ARG A 4 4.00 1.43 15.77
N GLU A 5 5.26 1.55 16.17
CA GLU A 5 6.07 2.77 15.98
C GLU A 5 6.41 2.95 14.50
N ALA A 6 6.33 4.20 14.03
CA ALA A 6 6.44 4.50 12.61
C ALA A 6 7.30 5.74 12.33
N VAL A 7 7.97 5.73 11.19
CA VAL A 7 8.61 6.90 10.59
C VAL A 7 7.77 7.41 9.44
N GLU A 8 7.61 8.73 9.37
CA GLU A 8 6.97 9.39 8.23
C GLU A 8 7.96 9.51 7.06
N VAL A 9 7.52 9.08 5.88
CA VAL A 9 8.30 9.19 4.64
C VAL A 9 7.48 9.96 3.62
N ARG A 10 8.03 11.08 3.15
CA ARG A 10 7.45 11.83 2.05
C ARG A 10 8.03 11.35 0.72
N VAL A 11 7.16 10.89 -0.16
CA VAL A 11 7.51 10.48 -1.53
C VAL A 11 7.07 11.57 -2.49
N VAL A 12 8.03 12.19 -3.19
CA VAL A 12 7.76 13.29 -4.14
C VAL A 12 8.01 12.83 -5.57
N THR A 13 7.16 13.29 -6.49
CA THR A 13 7.39 13.07 -7.92
C THR A 13 8.54 13.94 -8.39
N VAL A 14 9.68 13.32 -8.72
CA VAL A 14 10.85 14.02 -9.29
C VAL A 14 10.77 14.10 -10.81
N SER A 15 10.16 13.10 -11.46
CA SER A 15 9.99 13.05 -12.91
C SER A 15 8.65 12.42 -13.29
N TRP A 16 7.93 13.06 -14.21
CA TRP A 16 6.67 12.53 -14.76
C TRP A 16 6.87 11.43 -15.80
N GLY A 17 8.11 11.23 -16.30
CA GLY A 17 8.44 10.08 -17.13
C GLY A 17 8.56 8.77 -16.33
N TYR A 18 8.71 8.87 -15.01
CA TYR A 18 8.72 7.74 -14.09
C TYR A 18 8.08 8.15 -12.75
N PRO A 19 6.75 8.37 -12.74
CA PRO A 19 6.03 8.82 -11.57
C PRO A 19 6.02 7.71 -10.51
N PRO A 20 6.03 8.05 -9.20
CA PRO A 20 6.03 7.06 -8.15
C PRO A 20 4.74 6.22 -8.18
N ALA A 21 4.91 4.90 -8.08
CA ALA A 21 3.85 3.93 -7.91
C ALA A 21 4.12 3.15 -6.61
N ILE A 22 3.34 3.42 -5.57
CA ILE A 22 3.57 2.83 -4.24
C ILE A 22 3.09 1.38 -4.22
N PHE A 23 1.86 1.14 -4.64
CA PHE A 23 1.27 -0.16 -4.95
C PHE A 23 0.09 0.03 -5.91
N HIS A 24 -0.55 -1.07 -6.33
CA HIS A 24 -1.64 -1.02 -7.30
C HIS A 24 -2.77 -0.06 -6.86
N GLY A 25 -3.03 0.97 -7.66
CA GLY A 25 -4.04 1.99 -7.36
C GLY A 25 -3.58 3.07 -6.38
N TYR A 26 -2.27 3.26 -6.23
CA TYR A 26 -1.60 4.38 -5.55
C TYR A 26 -0.40 4.85 -6.39
N ASP A 27 -0.73 5.28 -7.60
CA ASP A 27 0.22 5.65 -8.64
C ASP A 27 -0.01 7.08 -9.10
N ALA A 28 1.05 7.89 -8.98
CA ALA A 28 0.95 9.33 -9.12
C ALA A 28 0.47 9.78 -10.51
N SER A 29 0.81 9.03 -11.56
CA SER A 29 0.36 9.32 -12.93
C SER A 29 -1.13 9.14 -13.15
N MET A 30 -1.73 8.09 -12.59
CA MET A 30 -3.15 7.80 -12.84
C MET A 30 -4.05 8.68 -11.96
N GLU A 31 -3.54 9.10 -10.80
CA GLU A 31 -4.30 9.89 -9.84
C GLU A 31 -4.03 11.40 -9.90
N GLY A 32 -3.04 11.84 -10.68
CA GLY A 32 -2.66 13.25 -10.77
C GLY A 32 -2.02 13.81 -9.50
N THR A 33 -1.45 12.95 -8.67
CA THR A 33 -0.89 13.33 -7.37
C THR A 33 0.54 13.83 -7.52
N THR A 34 0.91 14.83 -6.71
CA THR A 34 2.25 15.43 -6.75
C THR A 34 3.18 14.81 -5.71
N ASP A 35 2.64 14.32 -4.61
CA ASP A 35 3.37 13.60 -3.59
C ASP A 35 2.47 12.63 -2.79
N HIS A 36 3.12 11.75 -2.02
CA HIS A 36 2.49 10.84 -1.07
C HIS A 36 3.18 10.99 0.29
N VAL A 37 2.43 10.69 1.35
CA VAL A 37 2.96 10.53 2.71
C VAL A 37 2.73 9.08 3.13
N LEU A 38 3.80 8.43 3.54
CA LEU A 38 3.79 7.07 4.04
C LEU A 38 4.08 7.09 5.53
N LEU A 39 3.45 6.22 6.30
CA LEU A 39 3.94 5.84 7.61
C LEU A 39 4.48 4.43 7.52
N VAL A 40 5.77 4.28 7.81
CA VAL A 40 6.52 3.04 7.65
C VAL A 40 6.93 2.54 9.03
N ASP A 41 6.69 1.27 9.30
CA ASP A 41 7.13 0.63 10.53
C ASP A 41 8.66 0.70 10.68
N VAL A 42 9.13 1.16 11.84
CA VAL A 42 10.59 1.37 12.08
C VAL A 42 11.38 0.08 12.23
N GLU A 43 10.73 -1.00 12.64
CA GLU A 43 11.36 -2.27 12.97
C GLU A 43 11.47 -3.16 11.73
N VAL A 44 10.38 -3.29 10.97
CA VAL A 44 10.27 -4.25 9.85
C VAL A 44 10.05 -3.59 8.48
N GLY A 45 9.78 -2.28 8.41
CA GLY A 45 9.62 -1.56 7.14
C GLY A 45 8.26 -1.71 6.46
N THR A 46 7.26 -2.29 7.13
CA THR A 46 5.89 -2.41 6.62
C THR A 46 5.23 -1.05 6.44
N LEU A 47 4.48 -0.85 5.35
CA LEU A 47 3.63 0.32 5.17
C LEU A 47 2.40 0.23 6.08
N LEU A 48 2.35 1.07 7.11
CA LEU A 48 1.23 1.15 8.06
C LEU A 48 0.15 2.12 7.59
N ARG A 49 0.52 3.09 6.77
CA ARG A 49 -0.39 4.06 6.14
C ARG A 49 0.19 4.58 4.85
N VAL A 50 -0.67 4.79 3.87
CA VAL A 50 -0.35 5.49 2.62
C VAL A 50 -1.41 6.53 2.36
N ALA A 51 -1.00 7.77 2.16
CA ALA A 51 -1.86 8.88 1.78
C ALA A 51 -1.35 9.53 0.50
N ALA A 52 -2.19 9.49 -0.53
CA ALA A 52 -1.97 10.24 -1.76
C ALA A 52 -2.41 11.69 -1.55
N ARG A 53 -1.62 12.64 -2.09
CA ARG A 53 -1.88 14.07 -1.92
C ARG A 53 -2.10 14.77 -3.26
N LEU A 54 -3.13 15.60 -3.28
CA LEU A 54 -3.45 16.52 -4.36
C LEU A 54 -3.44 17.94 -3.79
N ASP A 55 -2.68 18.83 -4.41
CA ASP A 55 -2.46 20.21 -3.92
C ASP A 55 -2.07 20.28 -2.43
N GLY A 56 -1.20 19.35 -2.01
CA GLY A 56 -0.73 19.26 -0.64
C GLY A 56 -1.76 18.75 0.37
N ARG A 57 -2.95 18.32 -0.06
CA ARG A 57 -3.99 17.76 0.80
C ARG A 57 -4.15 16.27 0.56
N GLU A 58 -4.25 15.51 1.63
CA GLU A 58 -4.58 14.08 1.54
C GLU A 58 -6.00 13.91 1.04
N PHE A 59 -6.21 13.04 0.06
CA PHE A 59 -7.55 12.78 -0.50
C PHE A 59 -7.84 11.28 -0.67
N ARG A 60 -6.81 10.44 -0.79
CA ARG A 60 -6.93 8.99 -0.86
C ARG A 60 -5.99 8.36 0.16
N ILE A 61 -6.56 7.66 1.13
CA ILE A 61 -5.85 7.15 2.31
C ILE A 61 -6.17 5.67 2.48
N ALA A 62 -5.14 4.85 2.67
CA ALA A 62 -5.26 3.47 3.14
C ALA A 62 -4.47 3.33 4.44
N GLU A 63 -5.11 2.78 5.46
CA GLU A 63 -4.51 2.57 6.78
C GLU A 63 -4.61 1.11 7.19
N LEU A 64 -3.50 0.60 7.70
CA LEU A 64 -3.44 -0.72 8.29
C LEU A 64 -4.01 -0.65 9.72
N THR A 65 -5.14 -1.32 9.92
CA THR A 65 -5.81 -1.39 11.22
C THR A 65 -5.20 -2.48 12.11
N GLU A 66 -4.77 -3.58 11.50
CA GLU A 66 -4.21 -4.75 12.18
C GLU A 66 -3.22 -5.47 11.27
N ILE A 67 -2.19 -6.09 11.84
CA ILE A 67 -1.26 -6.95 11.14
C ILE A 67 -0.68 -8.01 12.08
N SER A 68 -0.63 -9.24 11.58
CA SER A 68 0.04 -10.37 12.21
C SER A 68 1.19 -10.82 11.33
N TYR A 69 2.34 -11.11 11.94
CA TYR A 69 3.51 -11.65 11.26
C TYR A 69 3.66 -13.13 11.56
N ASP A 70 4.28 -13.87 10.64
CA ASP A 70 4.60 -15.30 10.78
C ASP A 70 3.37 -16.20 11.05
N GLU A 71 2.18 -15.77 10.62
CA GLU A 71 0.97 -16.55 10.77
C GLU A 71 0.95 -17.72 9.77
N PRO A 72 0.70 -18.97 10.23
CA PRO A 72 0.59 -20.09 9.32
C PRO A 72 -0.67 -19.98 8.47
N PHE A 73 -0.53 -20.07 7.15
CA PHE A 73 -1.66 -20.16 6.24
C PHE A 73 -2.06 -21.62 6.01
N SER A 74 -3.38 -21.87 5.88
CA SER A 74 -3.86 -23.15 5.40
C SER A 74 -3.42 -23.38 3.95
N GLN A 75 -3.25 -24.63 3.53
CA GLN A 75 -2.97 -24.97 2.13
C GLN A 75 -4.08 -24.47 1.18
N ASP A 76 -5.29 -24.29 1.71
CA ASP A 76 -6.44 -23.81 0.93
C ASP A 76 -6.53 -22.27 0.86
N THR A 77 -5.71 -21.51 1.59
CA THR A 77 -5.79 -20.04 1.65
C THR A 77 -5.62 -19.38 0.28
N PHE A 78 -4.73 -19.93 -0.55
CA PHE A 78 -4.44 -19.41 -1.90
C PHE A 78 -5.00 -20.30 -3.01
N ARG A 79 -6.10 -21.01 -2.72
CA ARG A 79 -6.78 -21.86 -3.70
C ARG A 79 -7.98 -21.13 -4.29
N LEU A 80 -8.00 -21.00 -5.61
CA LEU A 80 -9.17 -20.55 -6.34
C LEU A 80 -9.98 -21.76 -6.80
N GLU A 81 -11.12 -22.00 -6.16
CA GLU A 81 -12.11 -22.99 -6.63
C GLU A 81 -13.26 -22.29 -7.34
N LEU A 82 -13.41 -22.57 -8.64
CA LEU A 82 -14.54 -22.10 -9.42
C LEU A 82 -15.46 -23.29 -9.74
N PRO A 83 -16.69 -23.33 -9.22
CA PRO A 83 -17.62 -24.42 -9.51
C PRO A 83 -17.83 -24.58 -11.02
N GLY A 84 -17.56 -25.79 -11.54
CA GLY A 84 -17.75 -26.11 -12.97
C GLY A 84 -16.63 -25.67 -13.90
N VAL A 85 -15.49 -25.19 -13.39
CA VAL A 85 -14.32 -24.83 -14.20
C VAL A 85 -13.16 -25.78 -13.89
N GLU A 86 -12.70 -26.52 -14.90
CA GLU A 86 -11.41 -27.22 -14.85
C GLU A 86 -10.33 -26.30 -15.43
N PHE A 87 -9.37 -25.90 -14.61
CA PHE A 87 -8.17 -25.20 -15.08
C PHE A 87 -7.24 -26.24 -15.75
N LYS A 88 -6.84 -25.98 -17.00
CA LYS A 88 -5.86 -26.80 -17.75
C LYS A 88 -4.46 -26.22 -17.63
#